data_AF-A0A352RMX3-F1
#
_entry.id   AF-A0A352RMX3-F1
#
_cell.length_a   1.000
_cell.length_b   1.000
_cell.length_c   1.000
_cell.angle_alpha   90.00
_cell.angle_beta   90.00
_cell.angle_gamma   90.00
#
_symmetry.space_group_name_H-M   'P 1'
#
loop_
_entity.id
_entity.type
_entity.pdbx_description
1 polymer ?
#
loop_
_entity_poly.entity_id
_entity_poly.type
_entity_poly.pdbx_seq_one_letter_code
_entity_poly.pdbx_strand_id
1 'polypeptide(L)'
;MRARQRTKHPPNKADAFFTGFARFFVRFFREIVIYFFPSLVYDNAIGQRLRCTGKAAGLTGGKAMDCRDSALFTGVDEASCENMLRCFSAYEQRFSAGQTILTCGQQQDMIGVLLSGSAALLRLHADGNRTVLESMDEGSVFGEELAFTGFRDGSALIECREDCRVIFMRYDQITKRCENACACHSQVVTNLFQLLSKKSLHLSRRIEVLACRSIREKLLCFFEQLADEHGSRTFPLPFSLSMLADYISADRSAMMREMRKMREEDLISTEGRSVTLL
;
A
#
# COMPACT_ATOMS: atom_id res chain seq x y z
N MET A 1 -18.49 -22.50 -51.25
CA MET A 1 -18.61 -21.29 -50.41
C MET A 1 -19.89 -21.35 -49.58
N ARG A 2 -19.80 -21.59 -48.27
CA ARG A 2 -20.87 -21.26 -47.30
C ARG A 2 -20.21 -20.84 -45.99
N ALA A 3 -20.34 -19.55 -45.65
CA ALA A 3 -19.81 -18.94 -44.45
C ALA A 3 -20.68 -19.29 -43.22
N ARG A 4 -20.05 -19.71 -42.12
CA ARG A 4 -20.71 -19.89 -40.82
C ARG A 4 -20.87 -18.52 -40.14
N GLN A 5 -22.11 -18.16 -39.80
CA GLN A 5 -22.44 -17.01 -38.97
C GLN A 5 -21.93 -17.23 -37.53
N ARG A 6 -21.13 -16.28 -37.01
CA ARG A 6 -20.79 -16.17 -35.59
C ARG A 6 -21.94 -15.45 -34.88
N THR A 7 -22.61 -16.13 -33.97
CA THR A 7 -23.55 -15.54 -33.00
C THR A 7 -22.75 -14.72 -31.98
N LYS A 8 -22.92 -13.40 -31.96
CA LYS A 8 -22.43 -12.51 -30.89
C LYS A 8 -23.36 -12.66 -29.68
N HIS A 9 -22.86 -13.18 -28.57
CA HIS A 9 -23.53 -13.02 -27.27
C HIS A 9 -23.34 -11.58 -26.76
N PRO A 10 -24.39 -10.96 -26.19
CA PRO A 10 -24.26 -9.64 -25.58
C PRO A 10 -23.45 -9.71 -24.27
N PRO A 11 -22.68 -8.66 -23.91
CA PRO A 11 -21.91 -8.63 -22.67
C PRO A 11 -22.85 -8.63 -21.46
N ASN A 12 -22.47 -9.39 -20.42
CA ASN A 12 -23.27 -9.58 -19.22
C ASN A 12 -23.27 -8.29 -18.38
N LYS A 13 -24.42 -7.90 -17.81
CA LYS A 13 -24.57 -6.60 -17.11
C LYS A 13 -23.66 -6.45 -15.88
N ALA A 14 -23.18 -7.56 -15.30
CA ALA A 14 -22.18 -7.56 -14.23
C ALA A 14 -20.78 -7.10 -14.71
N ASP A 15 -20.42 -7.36 -15.97
CA ASP A 15 -19.10 -7.04 -16.56
C ASP A 15 -18.93 -5.51 -16.79
N ALA A 16 -20.03 -4.82 -17.10
CA ALA A 16 -20.05 -3.37 -17.25
C ALA A 16 -19.91 -2.66 -15.89
N PHE A 17 -20.44 -3.26 -14.82
CA PHE A 17 -20.35 -2.71 -13.47
C PHE A 17 -18.92 -2.82 -12.92
N PHE A 18 -18.23 -3.95 -13.10
CA PHE A 18 -16.87 -4.15 -12.58
C PHE A 18 -15.82 -3.27 -13.27
N THR A 19 -15.91 -3.14 -14.60
CA THR A 19 -15.00 -2.30 -15.39
C THR A 19 -15.27 -0.81 -15.16
N GLY A 20 -16.54 -0.43 -14.96
CA GLY A 20 -16.94 0.92 -14.58
C GLY A 20 -16.52 1.29 -13.17
N PHE A 21 -16.67 0.37 -12.22
CA PHE A 21 -16.32 0.58 -10.81
C PHE A 21 -14.80 0.69 -10.61
N ALA A 22 -13.99 -0.17 -11.25
CA ALA A 22 -12.53 -0.07 -11.18
C ALA A 22 -12.00 1.24 -11.80
N ARG A 23 -12.54 1.67 -12.96
CA ARG A 23 -12.18 2.96 -13.56
C ARG A 23 -12.66 4.16 -12.75
N PHE A 24 -13.86 4.08 -12.16
CA PHE A 24 -14.39 5.12 -11.28
C PHE A 24 -13.55 5.24 -10.01
N PHE A 25 -13.14 4.12 -9.41
CA PHE A 25 -12.37 4.11 -8.17
C PHE A 25 -10.91 4.54 -8.35
N VAL A 26 -10.24 4.16 -9.45
CA VAL A 26 -8.91 4.69 -9.81
C VAL A 26 -8.97 6.21 -10.08
N ARG A 27 -10.06 6.68 -10.69
CA ARG A 27 -10.30 8.11 -10.90
C ARG A 27 -10.61 8.85 -9.59
N PHE A 28 -11.37 8.22 -8.68
CA PHE A 28 -11.64 8.70 -7.33
C PHE A 28 -10.36 8.78 -6.49
N PHE A 29 -9.48 7.80 -6.58
CA PHE A 29 -8.16 7.83 -5.94
C PHE A 29 -7.27 8.92 -6.52
N ARG A 30 -7.24 9.12 -7.86
CA ARG A 30 -6.57 10.27 -8.48
C ARG A 30 -7.12 11.61 -7.97
N GLU A 31 -8.42 11.75 -7.82
CA GLU A 31 -9.03 12.99 -7.32
C GLU A 31 -8.76 13.21 -5.83
N ILE A 32 -8.76 12.16 -5.00
CA ILE A 32 -8.39 12.26 -3.59
C ILE A 32 -6.92 12.66 -3.43
N VAL A 33 -5.99 12.05 -4.17
CA VAL A 33 -4.56 12.38 -4.08
C VAL A 33 -4.28 13.81 -4.57
N ILE A 34 -4.99 14.29 -5.59
CA ILE A 34 -4.89 15.66 -6.09
C ILE A 34 -5.47 16.67 -5.09
N TYR A 35 -6.56 16.35 -4.37
CA TYR A 35 -7.16 17.25 -3.38
C TYR A 35 -6.45 17.27 -2.02
N PHE A 36 -5.77 16.18 -1.62
CA PHE A 36 -5.16 16.06 -0.29
C PHE A 36 -3.68 16.50 -0.20
N PHE A 37 -3.02 16.79 -1.32
CA PHE A 37 -1.67 17.38 -1.34
C PHE A 37 -1.60 18.68 -2.17
N PRO A 38 -2.17 19.81 -1.70
CA PRO A 38 -2.08 21.09 -2.41
C PRO A 38 -0.64 21.60 -2.53
N SER A 39 0.25 21.18 -1.63
CA SER A 39 1.64 21.64 -1.56
C SER A 39 2.58 20.99 -2.58
N LEU A 40 2.11 20.06 -3.41
CA LEU A 40 2.92 19.43 -4.48
C LEU A 40 2.74 20.10 -5.86
N VAL A 41 1.93 21.17 -5.94
CA VAL A 41 1.74 21.99 -7.15
C VAL A 41 2.36 23.38 -6.95
N TYR A 42 3.63 23.45 -6.55
CA TYR A 42 4.45 24.67 -6.61
C TYR A 42 5.93 24.26 -6.54
N ASP A 43 6.61 24.11 -7.67
CA ASP A 43 7.40 25.18 -8.29
C ASP A 43 8.10 24.65 -9.56
N ASN A 44 8.52 25.61 -10.35
CA ASN A 44 8.89 25.67 -11.74
C ASN A 44 9.86 24.64 -12.35
N ALA A 45 9.56 24.38 -13.63
CA ALA A 45 10.48 24.43 -14.77
C ALA A 45 11.98 24.35 -14.48
N ILE A 46 12.62 23.30 -14.99
CA ILE A 46 13.76 23.37 -15.91
C ILE A 46 13.91 21.99 -16.54
N GLY A 47 13.86 21.95 -17.87
CA GLY A 47 14.16 20.75 -18.61
C GLY A 47 15.64 20.40 -18.50
N GLN A 48 15.94 19.12 -18.27
CA GLN A 48 17.10 18.50 -18.88
C GLN A 48 16.87 17.01 -19.06
N ARG A 49 17.00 16.59 -20.32
CA ARG A 49 17.15 15.20 -20.73
C ARG A 49 18.37 14.62 -20.01
N LEU A 50 18.15 13.68 -19.10
CA LEU A 50 19.17 12.72 -18.70
C LEU A 50 18.78 11.35 -19.24
N ARG A 51 19.37 11.00 -20.38
CA ARG A 51 19.62 9.59 -20.72
C ARG A 51 20.65 9.09 -19.71
N CYS A 52 20.46 7.87 -19.19
CA CYS A 52 21.50 6.86 -18.95
C CYS A 52 20.90 5.67 -18.18
N THR A 53 20.75 4.52 -18.83
CA THR A 53 21.56 3.29 -18.62
C THR A 53 21.46 2.69 -17.21
N GLY A 54 20.31 2.10 -16.88
CA GLY A 54 20.18 1.12 -15.80
C GLY A 54 20.21 -0.29 -16.39
N LYS A 55 21.35 -0.98 -16.26
CA LYS A 55 21.52 -2.39 -16.61
C LYS A 55 20.55 -3.23 -15.78
N ALA A 56 19.62 -3.94 -16.44
CA ALA A 56 18.91 -5.06 -15.84
C ALA A 56 19.92 -6.15 -15.47
N ALA A 57 20.34 -6.19 -14.20
CA ALA A 57 21.27 -7.18 -13.71
C ALA A 57 20.53 -8.46 -13.32
N GLY A 58 20.72 -9.50 -14.14
CA GLY A 58 20.80 -10.90 -13.72
C GLY A 58 19.54 -11.55 -13.13
N LEU A 59 18.66 -12.06 -14.00
CA LEU A 59 17.66 -13.07 -13.64
C LEU A 59 18.25 -14.47 -13.86
N THR A 60 18.83 -15.08 -12.83
CA THR A 60 19.11 -16.53 -12.83
C THR A 60 18.86 -17.12 -11.44
N GLY A 61 17.83 -17.98 -11.32
CA GLY A 61 17.65 -18.89 -10.19
C GLY A 61 16.23 -18.88 -9.60
N GLY A 62 15.24 -19.38 -10.36
CA GLY A 62 13.88 -19.55 -9.86
C GLY A 62 13.77 -20.70 -8.85
N LYS A 63 13.70 -20.37 -7.56
CA LYS A 63 13.19 -21.27 -6.51
C LYS A 63 11.66 -21.18 -6.53
N ALA A 64 10.96 -22.31 -6.32
CA ALA A 64 9.50 -22.34 -6.24
C ALA A 64 8.99 -21.27 -5.27
N MET A 65 8.02 -20.48 -5.73
CA MET A 65 7.53 -19.29 -5.03
C MET A 65 6.64 -19.70 -3.86
N ASP A 66 7.10 -19.44 -2.63
CA ASP A 66 6.29 -19.62 -1.43
C ASP A 66 5.39 -18.40 -1.23
N CYS A 67 4.24 -18.42 -1.91
CA CYS A 67 3.31 -17.31 -2.01
C CYS A 67 2.13 -17.42 -1.02
N ARG A 68 2.06 -18.47 -0.21
CA ARG A 68 0.86 -18.79 0.58
C ARG A 68 0.62 -17.84 1.75
N ASP A 69 1.69 -17.27 2.30
CA ASP A 69 1.60 -16.48 3.53
C ASP A 69 1.18 -15.02 3.28
N SER A 70 1.15 -14.58 2.02
CA SER A 70 0.78 -13.20 1.71
C SER A 70 -0.73 -13.03 1.61
N ALA A 71 -1.23 -11.95 2.23
CA ALA A 71 -2.62 -11.52 2.12
C ALA A 71 -3.12 -11.37 0.66
N LEU A 72 -2.22 -11.12 -0.30
CA LEU A 72 -2.53 -11.07 -1.73
C LEU A 72 -3.03 -12.41 -2.30
N PHE A 73 -2.55 -13.54 -1.77
CA PHE A 73 -2.84 -14.89 -2.28
C PHE A 73 -3.79 -15.69 -1.38
N THR A 74 -4.43 -15.03 -0.42
CA THR A 74 -5.45 -15.63 0.43
C THR A 74 -6.52 -16.33 -0.42
N GLY A 75 -6.73 -17.63 -0.18
CA GLY A 75 -7.75 -18.43 -0.89
C GLY A 75 -7.35 -18.91 -2.29
N VAL A 76 -6.07 -18.80 -2.68
CA VAL A 76 -5.53 -19.33 -3.94
C VAL A 76 -4.79 -20.65 -3.65
N ASP A 77 -5.14 -21.72 -4.37
CA ASP A 77 -4.45 -23.00 -4.27
C ASP A 77 -3.10 -23.00 -5.02
N GLU A 78 -2.20 -23.90 -4.62
CA GLU A 78 -0.82 -23.93 -5.12
C GLU A 78 -0.71 -24.07 -6.64
N ALA A 79 -1.56 -24.91 -7.25
CA ALA A 79 -1.61 -25.06 -8.71
C ALA A 79 -2.11 -23.78 -9.42
N SER A 80 -2.95 -22.99 -8.75
CA SER A 80 -3.43 -21.71 -9.27
C SER A 80 -2.43 -20.57 -9.11
N CYS A 81 -1.53 -20.65 -8.13
CA CYS A 81 -0.48 -19.65 -7.94
C CYS A 81 0.45 -19.57 -9.16
N GLU A 82 0.90 -20.70 -9.71
CA GLU A 82 1.75 -20.67 -10.92
C GLU A 82 1.02 -20.09 -12.15
N ASN A 83 -0.25 -20.46 -12.33
CA ASN A 83 -1.08 -19.94 -13.43
C ASN A 83 -1.29 -18.43 -13.31
N MET A 84 -1.39 -17.95 -12.09
CA MET A 84 -1.53 -16.54 -11.78
C MET A 84 -0.26 -15.74 -12.04
N LEU A 85 0.93 -16.28 -11.73
CA LEU A 85 2.19 -15.65 -12.12
C LEU A 85 2.27 -15.45 -13.63
N ARG A 86 1.79 -16.41 -14.41
CA ARG A 86 1.70 -16.27 -15.87
C ARG A 86 0.67 -15.20 -16.27
N CYS A 87 -0.52 -15.21 -15.66
CA CYS A 87 -1.58 -14.26 -15.97
C CYS A 87 -1.17 -12.82 -15.73
N PHE A 88 -0.53 -12.53 -14.58
CA PHE A 88 -0.10 -11.17 -14.22
C PHE A 88 1.30 -10.82 -14.72
N SER A 89 1.96 -11.76 -15.42
CA SER A 89 3.39 -11.67 -15.76
C SER A 89 4.23 -11.30 -14.54
N ALA A 90 3.91 -11.96 -13.43
CA ALA A 90 4.43 -11.63 -12.13
C ALA A 90 5.73 -12.37 -11.85
N TYR A 91 6.61 -11.74 -11.08
CA TYR A 91 7.84 -12.35 -10.60
C TYR A 91 8.14 -11.90 -9.17
N GLU A 92 8.68 -12.81 -8.37
CA GLU A 92 9.23 -12.48 -7.05
C GLU A 92 10.69 -12.03 -7.20
N GLN A 93 11.06 -11.00 -6.45
CA GLN A 93 12.44 -10.59 -6.27
C GLN A 93 12.72 -10.34 -4.79
N ARG A 94 13.92 -10.72 -4.36
CA ARG A 94 14.42 -10.49 -3.01
C ARG A 94 15.41 -9.34 -3.02
N PHE A 95 15.35 -8.54 -1.97
CA PHE A 95 16.20 -7.39 -1.77
C PHE A 95 16.76 -7.42 -0.34
N SER A 96 18.03 -7.10 -0.19
CA SER A 96 18.66 -6.95 1.13
C SER A 96 18.40 -5.55 1.70
N ALA A 97 18.50 -5.41 3.02
CA ALA A 97 18.46 -4.11 3.69
C ALA A 97 19.39 -3.08 3.00
N GLY A 98 18.88 -1.87 2.78
CA GLY A 98 19.56 -0.78 2.07
C GLY A 98 19.50 -0.85 0.54
N GLN A 99 18.98 -1.93 -0.06
CA GLN A 99 18.81 -1.99 -1.52
C GLN A 99 17.59 -1.20 -2.00
N THR A 100 17.74 -0.51 -3.12
CA THR A 100 16.63 0.14 -3.82
C THR A 100 15.79 -0.92 -4.54
N ILE A 101 14.49 -0.95 -4.21
CA ILE A 101 13.49 -1.79 -4.86
C ILE A 101 13.09 -1.18 -6.21
N LEU A 102 12.81 0.13 -6.21
CA LEU A 102 12.30 0.85 -7.39
C LEU A 102 12.65 2.34 -7.31
N THR A 103 13.00 2.93 -8.45
CA THR A 103 13.11 4.39 -8.63
C THR A 103 11.89 4.89 -9.40
N CYS A 104 11.13 5.83 -8.83
CA CYS A 104 9.90 6.33 -9.42
C CYS A 104 10.19 7.06 -10.74
N GLY A 105 9.42 6.77 -11.81
CA GLY A 105 9.65 7.31 -13.15
C GLY A 105 10.63 6.52 -14.03
N GLN A 106 11.35 5.52 -13.50
CA GLN A 106 12.23 4.66 -14.31
C GLN A 106 11.60 3.34 -14.74
N GLN A 107 10.69 2.79 -13.95
CA GLN A 107 10.08 1.49 -14.20
C GLN A 107 8.57 1.67 -14.40
N GLN A 108 8.17 1.86 -15.65
CA GLN A 108 6.79 2.07 -16.04
C GLN A 108 6.02 0.73 -16.01
N ASP A 109 4.75 0.78 -15.64
CA ASP A 109 3.76 -0.30 -15.75
C ASP A 109 3.85 -1.49 -14.78
N MET A 110 4.69 -1.43 -13.74
CA MET A 110 4.76 -2.46 -12.70
C MET A 110 4.14 -1.99 -11.38
N ILE A 111 3.38 -2.88 -10.75
CA ILE A 111 2.95 -2.80 -9.35
C ILE A 111 3.80 -3.77 -8.54
N GLY A 112 4.32 -3.32 -7.41
CA GLY A 112 4.97 -4.16 -6.41
C GLY A 112 4.04 -4.38 -5.21
N VAL A 113 4.11 -5.57 -4.62
CA VAL A 113 3.53 -5.87 -3.31
C VAL A 113 4.61 -6.46 -2.42
N LEU A 114 4.80 -5.86 -1.25
CA LEU A 114 5.75 -6.35 -0.26
C LEU A 114 5.17 -7.61 0.41
N LEU A 115 5.76 -8.77 0.16
CA LEU A 115 5.35 -10.06 0.72
C LEU A 115 5.90 -10.28 2.13
N SER A 116 7.06 -9.70 2.45
CA SER A 116 7.66 -9.72 3.79
C SER A 116 8.77 -8.66 3.89
N GLY A 117 9.10 -8.27 5.11
CA GLY A 117 10.12 -7.26 5.42
C GLY A 117 9.54 -5.85 5.52
N SER A 118 10.41 -4.85 5.56
CA SER A 118 10.04 -3.44 5.65
C SER A 118 10.86 -2.57 4.69
N ALA A 119 10.20 -1.57 4.11
CA ALA A 119 10.77 -0.63 3.15
C ALA A 119 10.30 0.80 3.43
N ALA A 120 10.86 1.78 2.72
CA ALA A 120 10.43 3.17 2.79
C ALA A 120 10.47 3.84 1.43
N LEU A 121 9.45 4.67 1.17
CA LEU A 121 9.50 5.65 0.09
C LEU A 121 10.33 6.85 0.57
N LEU A 122 11.37 7.17 -0.18
CA LEU A 122 12.29 8.27 0.07
C LEU A 122 12.19 9.29 -1.06
N ARG A 123 12.20 10.59 -0.71
CA ARG A 123 12.49 11.67 -1.65
C ARG A 123 13.96 12.08 -1.52
N LEU A 124 14.64 12.14 -2.65
CA LEU A 124 15.99 12.66 -2.81
C LEU A 124 15.90 14.16 -3.13
N HIS A 125 16.65 14.96 -2.38
CA HIS A 125 16.78 16.39 -2.60
C HIS A 125 18.06 16.68 -3.38
N ALA A 126 18.11 17.83 -4.07
CA ALA A 126 19.27 18.23 -4.87
C ALA A 126 20.54 18.46 -4.03
N ASP A 127 20.40 18.73 -2.74
CA ASP A 127 21.48 18.87 -1.77
C ASP A 127 22.01 17.54 -1.22
N GLY A 128 21.46 16.40 -1.67
CA GLY A 128 21.81 15.05 -1.23
C GLY A 128 21.06 14.59 0.03
N ASN A 129 20.22 15.43 0.62
CA ASN A 129 19.37 15.02 1.74
C ASN A 129 18.29 14.03 1.28
N ARG A 130 17.83 13.20 2.22
CA ARG A 130 16.78 12.21 2.00
C ARG A 130 15.64 12.42 2.99
N THR A 131 14.41 12.48 2.49
CA THR A 131 13.21 12.55 3.35
C THR A 131 12.39 11.29 3.19
N VAL A 132 12.08 10.63 4.30
CA VAL A 132 11.11 9.52 4.32
C VAL A 132 9.72 10.10 4.10
N LEU A 133 9.08 9.71 3.01
CA LEU A 133 7.71 10.07 2.69
C LEU A 133 6.70 9.06 3.26
N GLU A 134 7.04 7.77 3.20
CA GLU A 134 6.17 6.68 3.65
C GLU A 134 7.01 5.50 4.15
N SER A 135 6.55 4.82 5.20
CA SER A 135 7.10 3.51 5.61
C SER A 135 6.16 2.42 5.13
N MET A 136 6.73 1.28 4.74
CA MET A 136 6.03 0.19 4.06
C MET A 136 6.32 -1.11 4.77
N ASP A 137 5.27 -1.81 5.17
CA ASP A 137 5.35 -3.12 5.81
C ASP A 137 4.68 -4.17 4.92
N GLU A 138 4.69 -5.43 5.37
CA GLU A 138 4.07 -6.54 4.67
C GLU A 138 2.62 -6.23 4.22
N GLY A 139 2.30 -6.59 2.97
CA GLY A 139 1.03 -6.27 2.31
C GLY A 139 0.98 -4.89 1.67
N SER A 140 2.02 -4.05 1.85
CA SER A 140 2.10 -2.74 1.20
C SER A 140 2.15 -2.89 -0.32
N VAL A 141 1.18 -2.25 -0.98
CA VAL A 141 1.12 -2.13 -2.44
C VAL A 141 1.78 -0.82 -2.86
N PHE A 142 2.62 -0.89 -3.89
CA PHE A 142 3.34 0.25 -4.43
C PHE A 142 3.47 0.18 -5.96
N GLY A 143 3.75 1.33 -6.57
CA GLY A 143 3.82 1.46 -8.02
C GLY A 143 3.24 2.79 -8.49
N GLU A 144 3.75 3.29 -9.61
CA GLU A 144 3.42 4.62 -10.14
C GLU A 144 1.92 4.78 -10.44
N GLU A 145 1.28 3.71 -10.90
CA GLU A 145 -0.14 3.71 -11.31
C GLU A 145 -1.13 3.55 -10.14
N LEU A 146 -0.69 3.10 -8.95
CA LEU A 146 -1.59 2.83 -7.83
C LEU A 146 -1.30 3.61 -6.55
N ALA A 147 -0.04 3.89 -6.22
CA ALA A 147 0.34 4.38 -4.90
C ALA A 147 1.00 5.77 -4.91
N PHE A 148 1.70 6.13 -5.99
CA PHE A 148 2.61 7.29 -5.98
C PHE A 148 2.41 8.26 -7.13
N THR A 149 1.15 8.52 -7.49
CA THR A 149 0.80 9.43 -8.59
C THR A 149 1.43 10.80 -8.35
N GLY A 150 2.50 11.14 -9.08
CA GLY A 150 3.15 12.45 -9.00
C GLY A 150 4.68 12.44 -9.00
N PHE A 151 5.33 11.34 -8.62
CA PHE A 151 6.81 11.24 -8.61
C PHE A 151 7.34 10.68 -9.93
N ARG A 152 7.25 11.47 -11.01
CA ARG A 152 7.67 11.04 -12.36
C ARG A 152 9.07 11.52 -12.76
N ASP A 153 9.74 12.25 -11.89
CA ASP A 153 11.00 12.95 -12.14
C ASP A 153 12.25 12.17 -11.68
N GLY A 154 12.11 10.95 -11.15
CA GLY A 154 13.23 10.20 -10.59
C GLY A 154 13.68 10.68 -9.21
N SER A 155 13.00 11.66 -8.60
CA SER A 155 13.38 12.21 -7.30
C SER A 155 12.92 11.34 -6.12
N ALA A 156 12.21 10.24 -6.36
CA ALA A 156 11.77 9.34 -5.32
C ALA A 156 12.16 7.90 -5.60
N LEU A 157 12.48 7.16 -4.54
CA LEU A 157 12.83 5.75 -4.60
C LEU A 157 12.29 4.99 -3.40
N ILE A 158 12.13 3.68 -3.56
CA ILE A 158 11.76 2.76 -2.50
C ILE A 158 13.02 2.01 -2.07
N GLU A 159 13.40 2.11 -0.80
CA GLU A 159 14.58 1.46 -0.24
C GLU A 159 14.17 0.47 0.86
N CYS A 160 14.82 -0.68 0.88
CA CYS A 160 14.63 -1.68 1.93
C CYS A 160 15.19 -1.19 3.26
N ARG A 161 14.40 -1.26 4.33
CA ARG A 161 14.91 -1.08 5.71
C ARG A 161 15.41 -2.40 6.29
N GLU A 162 14.75 -3.49 5.93
CA GLU A 162 15.09 -4.86 6.27
C GLU A 162 15.10 -5.72 5.00
N ASP A 163 15.50 -6.98 5.10
CA ASP A 163 15.44 -7.90 3.97
C ASP A 163 13.98 -8.06 3.49
N CYS A 164 13.75 -7.76 2.22
CA CYS A 164 12.43 -7.68 1.61
C CYS A 164 12.20 -8.78 0.58
N ARG A 165 10.99 -9.31 0.56
CA ARG A 165 10.47 -10.12 -0.56
C ARG A 165 9.37 -9.34 -1.25
N VAL A 166 9.49 -9.12 -2.55
CA VAL A 166 8.54 -8.33 -3.32
C VAL A 166 8.04 -9.16 -4.49
N ILE A 167 6.72 -9.17 -4.72
CA ILE A 167 6.18 -9.59 -6.01
C ILE A 167 5.91 -8.37 -6.88
N PHE A 168 6.39 -8.42 -8.10
CA PHE A 168 6.06 -7.44 -9.12
C PHE A 168 5.04 -8.03 -10.09
N MET A 169 4.06 -7.23 -10.51
CA MET A 169 3.00 -7.59 -11.44
C MET A 169 2.81 -6.47 -12.45
N ARG A 170 2.49 -6.81 -13.70
CA ARG A 170 2.17 -5.78 -14.70
C ARG A 170 0.77 -5.22 -14.49
N TYR A 171 0.64 -3.89 -14.48
CA TYR A 171 -0.63 -3.19 -14.27
C TYR A 171 -1.68 -3.49 -15.34
N ASP A 172 -1.27 -3.56 -16.61
CA ASP A 172 -2.15 -3.89 -17.74
C ASP A 172 -2.74 -5.30 -17.62
N GLN A 173 -1.99 -6.24 -17.05
CA GLN A 173 -2.44 -7.61 -16.83
C GLN A 173 -3.43 -7.74 -15.67
N ILE A 174 -3.39 -6.80 -14.71
CA ILE A 174 -4.35 -6.73 -13.59
C ILE A 174 -5.70 -6.16 -14.07
N THR A 175 -5.66 -5.19 -14.97
CA THR A 175 -6.87 -4.49 -15.44
C THR A 175 -7.55 -5.16 -16.63
N LYS A 176 -6.83 -6.04 -17.36
CA LYS A 176 -7.43 -6.80 -18.47
C LYS A 176 -8.25 -7.99 -17.96
N ARG A 177 -9.22 -8.41 -18.77
CA ARG A 177 -9.90 -9.69 -18.54
C ARG A 177 -8.89 -10.83 -18.74
N CYS A 178 -8.84 -11.76 -17.79
CA CYS A 178 -8.12 -13.01 -17.98
C CYS A 178 -8.70 -13.77 -19.19
N GLU A 179 -7.88 -14.05 -20.19
CA GLU A 179 -8.29 -14.79 -21.40
C GLU A 179 -8.81 -16.19 -21.08
N ASN A 180 -8.28 -16.79 -20.00
CA ASN A 180 -8.66 -18.12 -19.53
C ASN A 180 -9.82 -18.10 -18.52
N ALA A 181 -10.38 -16.92 -18.21
CA ALA A 181 -11.45 -16.75 -17.21
C ALA A 181 -11.17 -17.46 -15.87
N CYS A 182 -9.91 -17.46 -15.42
CA CYS A 182 -9.51 -18.18 -14.22
C CYS A 182 -10.16 -17.58 -12.95
N ALA A 183 -10.79 -18.41 -12.13
CA ALA A 183 -11.35 -17.98 -10.84
C ALA A 183 -10.28 -17.38 -9.91
N CYS A 184 -9.07 -17.93 -9.93
CA CYS A 184 -7.94 -17.44 -9.14
C CYS A 184 -7.50 -16.01 -9.53
N HIS A 185 -7.67 -15.61 -10.80
CA HIS A 185 -7.36 -14.24 -11.22
C HIS A 185 -8.30 -13.25 -10.54
N SER A 186 -9.60 -13.52 -10.56
CA SER A 186 -10.59 -12.68 -9.87
C SER A 186 -10.33 -12.61 -8.37
N GLN A 187 -9.97 -13.73 -7.73
CA GLN A 187 -9.64 -13.76 -6.30
C GLN A 187 -8.47 -12.84 -5.96
N VAL A 188 -7.38 -12.90 -6.74
CA VAL A 188 -6.17 -12.09 -6.48
C VAL A 188 -6.43 -10.62 -6.72
N VAL A 189 -7.19 -10.28 -7.77
CA VAL A 189 -7.64 -8.91 -8.01
C VAL A 189 -8.50 -8.41 -6.84
N THR A 190 -9.43 -9.22 -6.33
CA THR A 190 -10.22 -8.90 -5.14
C THR A 190 -9.35 -8.71 -3.91
N ASN A 191 -8.38 -9.58 -3.65
CA ASN A 191 -7.45 -9.47 -2.53
C ASN A 191 -6.60 -8.19 -2.63
N LEU A 192 -6.10 -7.87 -3.84
CA LEU A 192 -5.39 -6.61 -4.12
C LEU A 192 -6.26 -5.39 -3.79
N PHE A 193 -7.52 -5.40 -4.22
CA PHE A 193 -8.46 -4.33 -3.88
C PHE A 193 -8.71 -4.23 -2.38
N GLN A 194 -8.84 -5.36 -1.67
CA GLN A 194 -8.98 -5.36 -0.22
C GLN A 194 -7.76 -4.76 0.48
N LEU A 195 -6.53 -5.06 0.01
CA LEU A 195 -5.31 -4.45 0.51
C LEU A 195 -5.32 -2.92 0.31
N LEU A 196 -5.68 -2.45 -0.89
CA LEU A 196 -5.78 -1.02 -1.19
C LEU A 196 -6.87 -0.33 -0.34
N SER A 197 -8.04 -0.94 -0.20
CA SER A 197 -9.13 -0.41 0.64
C SER A 197 -8.74 -0.33 2.11
N LYS A 198 -8.08 -1.36 2.66
CA LYS A 198 -7.56 -1.35 4.04
C LYS A 198 -6.54 -0.23 4.24
N LYS A 199 -5.60 -0.06 3.30
CA LYS A 199 -4.61 1.02 3.35
C LYS A 199 -5.28 2.40 3.31
N SER A 200 -6.27 2.58 2.42
CA SER A 200 -7.06 3.81 2.33
C SER A 200 -7.74 4.14 3.65
N LEU A 201 -8.42 3.15 4.25
CA LEU A 201 -9.11 3.33 5.52
C LEU A 201 -8.13 3.70 6.65
N HIS A 202 -6.97 3.04 6.71
CA HIS A 202 -5.94 3.35 7.71
C HIS A 202 -5.42 4.79 7.57
N LEU A 203 -5.17 5.24 6.34
CA LEU A 203 -4.76 6.63 6.09
C LEU A 203 -5.85 7.63 6.49
N SER A 204 -7.12 7.38 6.15
CA SER A 204 -8.25 8.23 6.56
C SER A 204 -8.38 8.31 8.09
N ARG A 205 -8.31 7.17 8.79
CA ARG A 205 -8.34 7.11 10.25
C ARG A 205 -7.19 7.88 10.90
N ARG A 206 -5.98 7.79 10.32
CA ARG A 206 -4.84 8.58 10.80
C ARG A 206 -5.04 10.07 10.60
N ILE A 207 -5.64 10.51 9.50
CA ILE A 207 -5.98 11.92 9.26
C ILE A 207 -6.96 12.42 10.32
N GLU A 208 -7.99 11.65 10.64
CA GLU A 208 -8.95 12.00 11.70
C GLU A 208 -8.24 12.22 13.04
N VAL A 209 -7.35 11.29 13.43
CA VAL A 209 -6.52 11.44 14.63
C VAL A 209 -5.68 12.71 14.54
N LEU A 210 -4.95 12.94 13.45
CA LEU A 210 -4.07 14.10 13.33
C LEU A 210 -4.81 15.44 13.25
N ALA A 211 -6.08 15.44 12.85
CA ALA A 211 -6.94 16.62 12.83
C ALA A 211 -7.39 17.07 14.24
N CYS A 212 -7.31 16.21 15.25
CA CYS A 212 -7.57 16.57 16.64
C CYS A 212 -6.55 17.59 17.17
N ARG A 213 -7.00 18.51 18.05
CA ARG A 213 -6.20 19.66 18.49
C ARG A 213 -5.27 19.32 19.64
N SER A 214 -5.71 18.48 20.57
CA SER A 214 -4.94 18.12 21.76
C SER A 214 -4.45 16.67 21.73
N ILE A 215 -3.36 16.39 22.46
CA ILE A 215 -2.85 15.01 22.62
C ILE A 215 -3.95 14.08 23.19
N ARG A 216 -4.75 14.58 24.13
CA ARG A 216 -5.87 13.84 24.72
C ARG A 216 -6.90 13.43 23.67
N GLU A 217 -7.35 14.38 22.86
CA GLU A 217 -8.30 14.12 21.78
C GLU A 217 -7.73 13.12 20.75
N LYS A 218 -6.45 13.28 20.39
CA LYS A 218 -5.75 12.33 19.49
C LYS A 218 -5.74 10.91 20.04
N LEU A 219 -5.42 10.75 21.33
CA LEU A 219 -5.38 9.45 22.00
C LEU A 219 -6.77 8.82 22.07
N LEU A 220 -7.79 9.58 22.49
CA LEU A 220 -9.17 9.08 22.56
C LEU A 220 -9.69 8.69 21.17
N CYS A 221 -9.48 9.53 20.15
CA CYS A 221 -9.86 9.21 18.78
C CYS A 221 -9.23 7.90 18.30
N PHE A 222 -7.92 7.73 18.52
CA PHE A 222 -7.22 6.49 18.15
C PHE A 222 -7.71 5.27 18.95
N PHE A 223 -7.96 5.43 20.24
CA PHE A 223 -8.45 4.35 21.10
C PHE A 223 -9.87 3.92 20.77
N GLU A 224 -10.77 4.85 20.44
CA GLU A 224 -12.12 4.52 19.96
C GLU A 224 -12.04 3.76 18.62
N GLN A 225 -11.18 4.19 17.69
CA GLN A 225 -10.94 3.45 16.44
C GLN A 225 -10.46 2.01 16.67
N LEU A 226 -9.58 1.79 17.67
CA LEU A 226 -9.13 0.45 18.04
C LEU A 226 -10.21 -0.38 18.73
N ALA A 227 -11.04 0.26 19.57
CA ALA A 227 -12.15 -0.39 20.24
C ALA A 227 -13.20 -0.89 19.23
N ASP A 228 -13.53 -0.05 18.25
CA ASP A 228 -14.42 -0.41 17.14
C ASP A 228 -13.87 -1.57 16.31
N GLU A 229 -12.56 -1.56 16.01
CA GLU A 229 -11.91 -2.61 15.23
C GLU A 229 -11.90 -3.96 15.95
N HIS A 230 -11.74 -3.96 17.28
CA HIS A 230 -11.74 -5.17 18.10
C HIS A 230 -13.14 -5.57 18.60
N GLY A 231 -14.14 -4.71 18.42
CA GLY A 231 -15.48 -4.88 18.99
C GLY A 231 -15.49 -4.91 20.52
N SER A 232 -14.52 -4.27 21.17
CA SER A 232 -14.27 -4.35 22.61
C SER A 232 -13.65 -3.05 23.14
N ARG A 233 -14.08 -2.58 24.32
CA ARG A 233 -13.47 -1.42 25.00
C ARG A 233 -12.07 -1.71 25.54
N THR A 234 -11.68 -2.98 25.65
CA THR A 234 -10.33 -3.42 25.97
C THR A 234 -9.67 -3.98 24.72
N PHE A 235 -8.53 -3.40 24.33
CA PHE A 235 -7.83 -3.76 23.11
C PHE A 235 -6.30 -3.68 23.31
N PRO A 236 -5.51 -4.49 22.59
CA PRO A 236 -4.05 -4.39 22.59
C PRO A 236 -3.60 -3.20 21.73
N LEU A 237 -2.52 -2.52 22.15
CA LEU A 237 -1.85 -1.55 21.29
C LEU A 237 -1.08 -2.29 20.18
N PRO A 238 -1.30 -1.93 18.91
CA PRO A 238 -0.67 -2.61 17.76
C PRO A 238 0.84 -2.38 17.71
N PHE A 239 1.35 -1.35 18.39
CA PHE A 239 2.76 -0.97 18.40
C PHE A 239 3.21 -0.43 19.77
N SER A 240 4.50 -0.11 19.88
CA SER A 240 5.09 0.42 21.11
C SER A 240 4.57 1.84 21.41
N LEU A 241 4.69 2.28 22.66
CA LEU A 241 4.33 3.65 23.04
C LEU A 241 5.17 4.72 22.32
N SER A 242 6.39 4.38 21.91
CA SER A 242 7.19 5.30 21.09
C SER A 242 6.59 5.44 19.70
N MET A 243 6.22 4.33 19.05
CA MET A 243 5.53 4.37 17.76
C MET A 243 4.14 5.03 17.85
N LEU A 244 3.44 4.92 18.99
CA LEU A 244 2.20 5.64 19.22
C LEU A 244 2.43 7.15 19.22
N ALA A 245 3.48 7.63 19.89
CA ALA A 245 3.84 9.05 19.89
C ALA A 245 4.13 9.56 18.48
N ASP A 246 4.86 8.78 17.68
CA ASP A 246 5.13 9.09 16.27
C ASP A 246 3.85 9.07 15.43
N TYR A 247 2.94 8.11 15.68
CA TYR A 247 1.67 7.97 14.96
C TYR A 247 0.77 9.21 15.14
N ILE A 248 0.63 9.70 16.39
CA ILE A 248 -0.18 10.87 16.73
C ILE A 248 0.57 12.21 16.54
N SER A 249 1.83 12.17 16.10
CA SER A 249 2.72 13.31 15.95
C SER A 249 2.83 14.14 17.23
N ALA A 250 3.21 13.51 18.34
CA ALA A 250 3.40 14.15 19.65
C ALA A 250 4.76 13.80 20.26
N ASP A 251 5.29 14.70 21.10
CA ASP A 251 6.43 14.34 21.95
C ASP A 251 6.04 13.20 22.90
N ARG A 252 6.90 12.17 22.96
CA ARG A 252 6.67 10.98 23.79
C ARG A 252 6.48 11.34 25.26
N SER A 253 7.24 12.30 25.79
CA SER A 253 7.14 12.67 27.20
C SER A 253 5.83 13.41 27.50
N ALA A 254 5.39 14.29 26.60
CA ALA A 254 4.09 14.95 26.67
C ALA A 254 2.92 13.95 26.57
N MET A 255 2.99 13.01 25.63
CA MET A 255 2.00 11.94 25.48
C MET A 255 1.88 11.10 26.75
N MET A 256 3.01 10.68 27.32
CA MET A 256 3.01 9.86 28.54
C MET A 256 2.44 10.61 29.76
N ARG A 257 2.72 11.92 29.88
CA ARG A 257 2.10 12.76 30.92
C ARG A 257 0.59 12.85 30.74
N GLU A 258 0.11 13.00 29.51
CA GLU A 258 -1.31 13.08 29.23
C GLU A 258 -2.03 11.74 29.47
N MET A 259 -1.46 10.61 29.03
CA MET A 259 -1.98 9.28 29.36
C MET A 259 -2.04 9.03 30.87
N ARG A 260 -1.07 9.54 31.64
CA ARG A 260 -1.11 9.45 33.10
C ARG A 260 -2.30 10.22 33.68
N LYS A 261 -2.53 11.46 33.25
CA LYS A 261 -3.70 12.24 33.67
C LYS A 261 -5.01 11.53 33.31
N MET A 262 -5.10 11.00 32.09
CA MET A 262 -6.29 10.25 31.66
C MET A 262 -6.57 9.01 32.52
N ARG A 263 -5.53 8.35 33.07
CA ARG A 263 -5.71 7.28 34.07
C ARG A 263 -6.14 7.81 35.43
N GLU A 264 -5.56 8.91 35.88
CA GLU A 264 -5.92 9.56 37.16
C GLU A 264 -7.35 10.14 37.13
N GLU A 265 -7.87 10.44 35.94
CA GLU A 265 -9.24 10.89 35.67
C GLU A 265 -10.22 9.74 35.36
N ASP A 266 -9.78 8.48 35.50
CA ASP A 266 -10.58 7.28 35.20
C ASP A 266 -11.19 7.25 33.77
N LEU A 267 -10.51 7.86 32.79
CA LEU A 267 -10.91 7.79 31.37
C LEU A 267 -10.37 6.53 30.69
N ILE A 268 -9.19 6.08 31.11
CA ILE A 268 -8.54 4.89 30.57
C ILE A 268 -7.89 4.07 31.68
N SER A 269 -7.77 2.78 31.47
CA SER A 269 -6.87 1.88 32.21
C SER A 269 -5.85 1.26 31.27
N THR A 270 -4.67 0.91 31.79
CA THR A 270 -3.60 0.28 31.00
C THR A 270 -3.03 -0.91 31.73
N GLU A 271 -3.06 -2.08 31.10
CA GLU A 271 -2.50 -3.34 31.62
C GLU A 271 -1.54 -3.95 30.59
N GLY A 272 -0.24 -3.93 30.90
CA GLY A 272 0.79 -4.40 29.98
C GLY A 272 0.79 -3.61 28.66
N ARG A 273 0.40 -4.26 27.56
CA ARG A 273 0.25 -3.64 26.22
C ARG A 273 -1.21 -3.35 25.86
N SER A 274 -2.15 -3.59 26.76
CA SER A 274 -3.58 -3.38 26.53
C SER A 274 -4.05 -2.08 27.17
N VAL A 275 -5.00 -1.43 26.51
CA VAL A 275 -5.70 -0.24 26.99
C VAL A 275 -7.18 -0.59 27.10
N THR A 276 -7.81 -0.10 28.17
CA THR A 276 -9.26 -0.18 28.37
C THR A 276 -9.82 1.23 28.41
N LEU A 277 -10.81 1.53 27.57
CA LEU A 277 -11.62 2.73 27.68
C LEU A 277 -12.68 2.52 28.76
N LEU A 278 -12.73 3.38 29.76
CA LEU A 278 -13.64 3.27 30.91
C LEU A 278 -14.99 3.94 30.65
#